data_AF-A0AAV7JSM4-F1
#
_entry.id   AF-A0AAV7JSM4-F1
#
_cell.length_a   1.000
_cell.length_b   1.000
_cell.length_c   1.000
_cell.angle_alpha   90.00
_cell.angle_beta   90.00
_cell.angle_gamma   90.00
#
_symmetry.space_group_name_H-M   'P 1'
#
loop_
_entity.id
_entity.type
_entity.pdbx_description
1 polymer ?
#
loop_
_entity_poly.entity_id
_entity_poly.type
_entity_poly.pdbx_seq_one_letter_code
_entity_poly.pdbx_strand_id
1 'polypeptide(L)'
;MKLIQLDELKSHLGKIQKRFKQATIPTHFLANMINPKYMAQRLSCEQQEEARCLLIQLNASLLPQLYQFQAKEAPFPASIFECTDALDPVTWWKAIKKSKNLVADEFCDIAINLLILPSSSASIERIFSNFGLIQTELRTRLGIDKASKLVACYRELRGCQELKW
;
A
#
# COMPACT_ATOMS: atom_id res chain seq x y z
N MET A 1 15.27 -5.91 -7.43
CA MET A 1 15.31 -4.61 -8.14
C MET A 1 15.76 -4.83 -9.61
N LYS A 2 14.89 -5.41 -10.46
CA LYS A 2 15.25 -5.82 -11.85
C LYS A 2 15.51 -4.64 -12.79
N LEU A 3 14.97 -3.45 -12.48
CA LEU A 3 15.14 -2.23 -13.29
C LEU A 3 16.58 -1.71 -13.34
N ILE A 4 17.41 -2.04 -12.34
CA ILE A 4 18.83 -1.63 -12.30
C ILE A 4 19.70 -2.47 -13.24
N GLN A 5 19.21 -3.64 -13.66
CA GLN A 5 19.96 -4.59 -14.49
C GLN A 5 19.76 -4.36 -15.99
N LEU A 6 18.87 -3.43 -16.38
CA LEU A 6 18.64 -3.09 -17.77
C LEU A 6 19.72 -2.13 -18.25
N ASP A 7 20.45 -2.53 -19.29
CA ASP A 7 21.57 -1.75 -19.86
C ASP A 7 21.13 -0.34 -20.30
N GLU A 8 19.89 -0.21 -20.78
CA GLU A 8 19.27 1.05 -21.22
C GLU A 8 19.13 2.08 -20.09
N LEU A 9 19.03 1.64 -18.83
CA LEU A 9 18.79 2.49 -17.66
C LEU A 9 20.06 2.82 -16.88
N LYS A 10 21.22 2.29 -17.30
CA LYS A 10 22.51 2.52 -16.62
C LYS A 10 22.85 4.00 -16.48
N SER A 11 22.60 4.80 -17.52
CA SER A 11 22.82 6.26 -17.52
C SER A 11 21.93 7.03 -16.53
N HIS A 12 20.81 6.44 -16.10
CA HIS A 12 19.83 7.05 -15.22
C HIS A 12 19.82 6.47 -13.81
N LEU A 13 20.71 5.51 -13.51
CA LEU A 13 20.78 4.82 -12.22
C LEU A 13 20.82 5.76 -11.02
N GLY A 14 21.70 6.77 -11.06
CA GLY A 14 21.82 7.74 -9.96
C GLY A 14 20.52 8.52 -9.72
N LYS A 15 19.79 8.89 -10.78
CA LYS A 15 18.50 9.58 -10.67
C LYS A 15 17.43 8.65 -10.12
N ILE A 16 17.40 7.40 -10.56
CA ILE A 16 16.45 6.37 -10.10
C ILE A 16 16.68 6.09 -8.61
N GLN A 17 17.92 5.85 -8.20
CA GLN A 17 18.27 5.61 -6.79
C GLN A 17 17.94 6.81 -5.91
N LYS A 18 18.24 8.04 -6.37
CA LYS A 18 17.88 9.26 -5.65
C LYS A 18 16.37 9.33 -5.43
N ARG A 19 15.56 9.15 -6.48
CA ARG A 19 14.10 9.19 -6.37
C ARG A 19 13.55 8.06 -5.50
N PHE A 20 14.12 6.87 -5.61
CA PHE A 20 13.76 5.74 -4.77
C PHE A 20 13.95 6.05 -3.29
N LYS A 21 15.10 6.62 -2.91
CA LYS A 21 15.37 7.05 -1.53
C LYS A 21 14.48 8.19 -1.04
N GLN A 22 14.00 9.05 -1.95
CA GLN A 22 13.09 10.14 -1.60
C GLN A 22 11.65 9.66 -1.37
N ALA A 23 11.19 8.70 -2.17
CA ALA A 23 9.80 8.26 -2.15
C ALA A 23 9.55 7.04 -1.25
N THR A 24 10.57 6.20 -1.07
CA THR A 24 10.43 4.92 -0.35
C THR A 24 10.90 5.08 1.08
N ILE A 25 10.01 4.76 2.01
CA ILE A 25 10.24 4.84 3.46
C ILE A 25 9.92 3.47 4.10
N PRO A 26 10.29 3.21 5.37
CA PRO A 26 10.15 1.89 5.99
C PRO A 26 8.75 1.28 5.95
N THR A 27 7.69 2.10 5.92
CA THR A 27 6.30 1.63 5.76
C THR A 27 6.09 0.86 4.44
N HIS A 28 6.75 1.27 3.35
CA HIS A 28 6.67 0.60 2.06
C HIS A 28 7.39 -0.75 2.08
N PHE A 29 8.51 -0.84 2.81
CA PHE A 29 9.22 -2.08 3.01
C PHE A 29 8.37 -3.06 3.81
N LEU A 30 7.79 -2.60 4.92
CA LEU A 30 6.87 -3.41 5.73
C LEU A 30 5.64 -3.87 4.90
N ALA A 31 5.11 -3.00 4.03
CA ALA A 31 4.01 -3.35 3.13
C ALA A 31 4.40 -4.48 2.16
N ASN A 32 5.65 -4.46 1.66
CA ASN A 32 6.16 -5.53 0.82
C ASN A 32 6.40 -6.84 1.61
N MET A 33 6.83 -6.75 2.86
CA MET A 33 7.02 -7.91 3.74
C MET A 33 5.71 -8.62 4.06
N ILE A 34 4.63 -7.86 4.28
CA ILE A 34 3.30 -8.35 4.67
C ILE A 34 2.42 -8.71 3.44
N ASN A 35 2.87 -8.36 2.23
CA ASN A 35 2.13 -8.70 1.02
C ASN A 35 2.23 -10.21 0.72
N PRO A 36 1.09 -10.94 0.61
CA PRO A 36 1.08 -12.40 0.39
C PRO A 36 1.77 -12.85 -0.91
N LYS A 37 1.89 -11.97 -1.90
CA LYS A 37 2.58 -12.26 -3.16
C LYS A 37 4.09 -12.02 -3.11
N TYR A 38 4.54 -11.05 -2.31
CA TYR A 38 5.94 -10.63 -2.32
C TYR A 38 6.73 -11.17 -1.14
N MET A 39 6.17 -11.18 0.08
CA MET A 39 6.81 -11.71 1.29
C MET A 39 8.31 -11.36 1.41
N ALA A 40 8.66 -10.08 1.21
CA ALA A 40 10.03 -9.56 1.26
C ALA A 40 11.01 -10.05 0.16
N GLN A 41 10.59 -10.86 -0.82
CA GLN A 41 11.45 -11.41 -1.88
C GLN A 41 12.17 -10.33 -2.73
N ARG A 42 11.71 -9.08 -2.68
CA ARG A 42 12.24 -7.97 -3.47
C ARG A 42 13.07 -6.97 -2.66
N LEU A 43 13.23 -7.19 -1.35
CA LEU A 43 13.92 -6.29 -0.42
C LEU A 43 15.33 -6.78 -0.09
N SER A 44 16.27 -5.85 0.07
CA SER A 44 17.59 -6.16 0.63
C SER A 44 17.50 -6.47 2.13
N CYS A 45 18.55 -7.09 2.69
CA CYS A 45 18.62 -7.35 4.13
C CYS A 45 18.46 -6.07 4.97
N GLU A 46 19.11 -4.97 4.54
CA GLU A 46 19.00 -3.66 5.19
C GLU A 46 17.55 -3.15 5.20
N GLN A 47 16.86 -3.23 4.06
CA GLN A 47 15.46 -2.79 3.95
C GLN A 47 14.50 -3.63 4.78
N GLN A 48 14.76 -4.94 4.88
CA GLN A 48 13.99 -5.82 5.75
C GLN A 48 14.21 -5.47 7.22
N GLU A 49 15.44 -5.11 7.60
CA GLU A 49 15.74 -4.72 8.98
C GLU A 49 15.06 -3.40 9.35
N GLU A 50 15.11 -2.38 8.48
CA GLU A 50 14.38 -1.13 8.69
C GLU A 50 12.86 -1.36 8.90
N ALA A 51 12.27 -2.27 8.11
CA ALA A 51 10.87 -2.64 8.25
C ALA A 51 10.56 -3.38 9.57
N ARG A 52 11.46 -4.25 10.02
CA ARG A 52 11.33 -4.93 11.32
C ARG A 52 11.48 -3.94 12.48
N CYS A 53 12.43 -3.03 12.42
CA CYS A 53 12.57 -1.95 13.40
C CYS A 53 11.28 -1.12 13.50
N LEU A 54 10.66 -0.79 12.37
CA LEU A 54 9.36 -0.11 12.36
C LEU A 54 8.26 -0.95 13.03
N LEU A 55 8.18 -2.26 12.72
CA LEU A 55 7.20 -3.14 13.36
C LEU A 55 7.42 -3.26 14.87
N ILE A 56 8.67 -3.31 15.32
CA ILE A 56 9.04 -3.33 16.75
C ILE A 56 8.59 -2.04 17.44
N GLN A 57 8.78 -0.89 16.79
CA GLN A 57 8.33 0.41 17.30
C GLN A 57 6.80 0.50 17.41
N LEU A 58 6.07 -0.14 16.49
CA LEU A 58 4.61 -0.21 16.55
C LEU A 58 4.16 -1.17 17.66
N ASN A 59 4.60 -2.43 17.59
CA ASN A 59 4.36 -3.46 18.58
C ASN A 59 5.31 -4.65 18.38
N ALA A 60 6.28 -4.80 19.29
CA ALA A 60 7.27 -5.87 19.26
C ALA A 60 6.67 -7.30 19.32
N SER A 61 5.47 -7.46 19.90
CA SER A 61 4.81 -8.77 20.02
C SER A 61 4.33 -9.34 18.68
N LEU A 62 4.29 -8.53 17.62
CA LEU A 62 3.86 -8.93 16.29
C LEU A 62 4.99 -9.51 15.44
N LEU A 63 6.25 -9.35 15.86
CA LEU A 63 7.41 -9.83 15.12
C LEU A 63 7.41 -11.36 14.90
N PRO A 64 7.06 -12.21 15.89
CA PRO A 64 6.92 -13.64 15.66
C PRO A 64 5.88 -13.99 14.59
N GLN A 65 4.77 -13.26 14.53
CA GLN A 65 3.71 -13.48 13.54
C GLN A 65 4.17 -13.12 12.13
N LEU A 66 4.99 -12.07 12.00
CA LEU A 66 5.64 -11.76 10.73
C LEU A 66 6.53 -12.91 10.26
N TYR A 67 7.33 -13.49 11.15
CA TYR A 67 8.18 -14.63 10.79
C TYR A 67 7.38 -15.88 10.45
N GLN A 68 6.34 -16.20 11.21
CA GLN A 68 5.42 -17.31 10.91
C GLN A 68 4.75 -17.14 9.55
N PHE A 69 4.31 -15.92 9.23
CA PHE A 69 3.75 -15.58 7.93
C PHE A 69 4.76 -15.79 6.79
N GLN A 70 5.98 -15.29 6.95
CA GLN A 70 7.04 -15.44 5.94
C GLN A 70 7.49 -16.89 5.75
N ALA A 71 7.48 -17.67 6.83
CA ALA A 71 7.76 -19.11 6.81
C ALA A 71 6.58 -19.94 6.27
N LYS A 72 5.40 -19.32 6.07
CA LYS A 72 4.13 -20.00 5.72
C LYS A 72 3.76 -21.10 6.73
N GLU A 73 4.10 -20.87 7.98
CA GLU A 73 3.86 -21.82 9.07
C GLU A 73 2.56 -21.53 9.81
N ALA A 74 2.20 -22.43 10.73
CA ALA A 74 1.13 -22.18 11.69
C ALA A 74 1.35 -20.80 12.35
N PRO A 75 0.31 -19.97 12.43
CA PRO A 75 -1.10 -20.32 12.34
C PRO A 75 -1.72 -20.21 10.94
N PHE A 76 -0.94 -19.96 9.89
CA PHE A 76 -1.46 -19.75 8.53
C PHE A 76 -1.70 -21.10 7.83
N PRO A 77 -2.94 -21.41 7.36
CA PRO A 77 -3.19 -22.65 6.65
C PRO A 77 -2.46 -22.66 5.30
N ALA A 78 -1.79 -23.75 4.96
CA ALA A 78 -1.05 -23.85 3.69
C ALA A 78 -1.93 -23.53 2.47
N SER A 79 -3.21 -23.94 2.50
CA SER A 79 -4.19 -23.69 1.43
C SER A 79 -4.42 -22.21 1.12
N ILE A 80 -4.22 -21.30 2.08
CA ILE A 80 -4.44 -19.87 1.85
C ILE A 80 -3.33 -19.23 1.02
N PHE A 81 -2.16 -19.87 0.94
CA PHE A 81 -1.05 -19.37 0.12
C PHE A 81 -1.21 -19.76 -1.37
N GLU A 82 -2.02 -20.76 -1.68
CA GLU A 82 -2.32 -21.19 -3.06
C GLU A 82 -3.17 -20.17 -3.83
N CYS A 83 -3.95 -19.34 -3.13
CA CYS A 83 -4.80 -18.33 -3.75
C CYS A 83 -4.19 -16.92 -3.79
N THR A 84 -2.87 -16.79 -3.55
CA THR A 84 -2.17 -15.50 -3.48
C THR A 84 -2.16 -14.71 -4.79
N ASP A 85 -2.26 -15.39 -5.93
CA ASP A 85 -2.38 -14.74 -7.24
C ASP A 85 -3.82 -14.43 -7.65
N ALA A 86 -4.80 -15.13 -7.08
CA ALA A 86 -6.22 -14.98 -7.41
C ALA A 86 -6.93 -13.91 -6.56
N LEU A 87 -6.42 -13.62 -5.36
CA LEU A 87 -7.00 -12.64 -4.44
C LEU A 87 -6.17 -11.36 -4.38
N ASP A 88 -6.84 -10.22 -4.23
CA ASP A 88 -6.14 -9.01 -3.86
C ASP A 88 -5.58 -9.13 -2.42
N PRO A 89 -4.40 -8.54 -2.13
CA PRO A 89 -3.76 -8.65 -0.83
C PRO A 89 -4.65 -8.23 0.36
N VAL A 90 -5.55 -7.26 0.17
CA VAL A 90 -6.42 -6.76 1.24
C VAL A 90 -7.52 -7.78 1.55
N THR A 91 -8.15 -8.35 0.53
CA THR A 91 -9.15 -9.43 0.70
C THR A 91 -8.52 -10.67 1.30
N TRP A 92 -7.26 -10.98 0.96
CA TRP A 92 -6.51 -12.07 1.58
C TRP A 92 -6.39 -11.89 3.10
N TRP A 93 -5.96 -10.70 3.56
CA TRP A 93 -5.86 -10.42 5.00
C TRP A 93 -7.22 -10.35 5.71
N LYS A 94 -8.27 -9.87 5.03
CA LYS A 94 -9.64 -9.92 5.55
C LYS A 94 -10.13 -11.36 5.74
N ALA A 95 -9.77 -12.27 4.84
CA ALA A 95 -10.11 -13.69 4.96
C ALA A 95 -9.42 -14.34 6.17
N ILE A 96 -8.13 -14.03 6.39
CA ILE A 96 -7.40 -14.45 7.59
C ILE A 96 -8.07 -13.91 8.86
N LYS A 97 -8.37 -12.60 8.92
CA LYS A 97 -9.02 -12.00 10.09
C LYS A 97 -10.36 -12.68 10.42
N LYS A 98 -11.13 -13.04 9.39
CA LYS A 98 -12.43 -13.72 9.55
C LYS A 98 -12.30 -15.16 10.07
N SER A 99 -11.14 -15.81 9.93
CA SER A 99 -10.89 -17.17 10.43
C SER A 99 -10.77 -17.26 11.97
N LYS A 100 -10.83 -16.11 12.67
CA LYS A 100 -11.05 -15.89 14.11
C LYS A 100 -10.14 -16.58 15.15
N ASN A 101 -9.24 -17.51 14.78
CA ASN A 101 -8.46 -18.28 15.78
C ASN A 101 -6.99 -18.51 15.42
N LEU A 102 -6.49 -17.82 14.40
CA LEU A 102 -5.17 -18.12 13.85
C LEU A 102 -4.17 -17.01 14.16
N VAL A 103 -4.51 -15.76 13.86
CA VAL A 103 -3.56 -14.63 13.90
C VAL A 103 -4.13 -13.53 14.80
N ALA A 104 -3.28 -12.75 15.46
CA ALA A 104 -3.75 -11.59 16.23
C ALA A 104 -4.47 -10.61 15.30
N ASP A 105 -5.63 -10.14 15.74
CA ASP A 105 -6.44 -9.18 14.99
C ASP A 105 -5.64 -7.90 14.68
N GLU A 106 -4.78 -7.47 15.60
CA GLU A 106 -3.90 -6.31 15.44
C GLU A 106 -2.94 -6.47 14.24
N PHE A 107 -2.35 -7.64 14.06
CA PHE A 107 -1.47 -7.90 12.91
C PHE A 107 -2.23 -7.83 11.60
N CYS A 108 -3.45 -8.40 11.57
CA CYS A 108 -4.32 -8.32 10.41
C CYS A 108 -4.75 -6.89 10.11
N ASP A 109 -5.02 -6.08 11.14
CA ASP A 109 -5.41 -4.68 10.98
C ASP A 109 -4.27 -3.81 10.44
N ILE A 110 -3.04 -4.01 10.96
CA ILE A 110 -1.86 -3.35 10.41
C ILE A 110 -1.68 -3.74 8.94
N ALA A 111 -1.78 -5.03 8.61
CA ALA A 111 -1.65 -5.50 7.24
C ALA A 111 -2.67 -4.88 6.29
N ILE A 112 -3.95 -4.88 6.68
CA ILE A 112 -5.05 -4.30 5.90
C ILE A 112 -4.83 -2.81 5.70
N ASN A 113 -4.55 -2.06 6.78
CA ASN A 113 -4.35 -0.62 6.71
C ASN A 113 -3.18 -0.29 5.80
N LEU A 114 -2.05 -0.98 5.98
CA LEU A 114 -0.83 -0.71 5.21
C LEU A 114 -1.01 -0.99 3.71
N LEU A 115 -1.81 -1.99 3.35
CA LEU A 115 -2.06 -2.38 1.96
C LEU A 115 -3.16 -1.56 1.27
N ILE A 116 -4.06 -0.91 2.03
CA ILE A 116 -5.06 0.02 1.48
C ILE A 116 -4.47 1.40 1.22
N LEU A 117 -3.45 1.82 1.99
CA LEU A 117 -2.88 3.15 1.90
C LEU A 117 -2.34 3.42 0.48
N PRO A 118 -2.78 4.50 -0.18
CA PRO A 118 -2.26 4.85 -1.49
C PRO A 118 -0.76 5.18 -1.37
N SER A 119 0.04 4.58 -2.23
CA SER A 119 1.50 4.71 -2.21
C SER A 119 2.03 6.09 -2.65
N SER A 120 1.16 7.05 -2.96
CA SER A 120 1.56 8.37 -3.46
C SER A 120 0.51 9.45 -3.23
N SER A 121 0.98 10.67 -2.95
CA SER A 121 0.17 11.90 -2.95
C SER A 121 -0.40 12.24 -4.32
N ALA A 122 0.11 11.67 -5.42
CA ALA A 122 -0.36 11.94 -6.77
C ALA A 122 -1.87 11.68 -6.93
N SER A 123 -2.41 10.69 -6.20
CA SER A 123 -3.85 10.42 -6.15
C SER A 123 -4.64 11.60 -5.54
N ILE A 124 -4.07 12.27 -4.54
CA ILE A 124 -4.62 13.46 -3.89
C ILE A 124 -4.42 14.69 -4.79
N GLU A 125 -3.26 14.81 -5.46
CA GLU A 125 -2.99 15.89 -6.43
C GLU A 125 -3.97 15.87 -7.61
N ARG A 126 -4.39 14.68 -8.07
CA ARG A 126 -5.47 14.55 -9.07
C ARG A 126 -6.80 15.08 -8.53
N ILE A 127 -7.11 14.87 -7.24
CA ILE A 127 -8.29 15.45 -6.59
C ILE A 127 -8.16 16.98 -6.52
N PHE A 128 -6.96 17.51 -6.23
CA PHE A 128 -6.73 18.96 -6.22
C PHE A 128 -6.81 19.61 -7.61
N SER A 129 -6.34 18.92 -8.65
CA SER A 129 -6.53 19.36 -10.03
C SER A 129 -8.02 19.45 -10.39
N ASN A 130 -8.82 18.47 -9.96
CA ASN A 130 -10.28 18.52 -10.10
C ASN A 130 -10.92 19.67 -9.29
N PHE A 131 -10.38 19.97 -8.11
CA PHE A 131 -10.79 21.15 -7.33
C PHE A 131 -10.51 22.45 -8.08
N GLY A 132 -9.39 22.56 -8.80
CA GLY A 132 -9.06 23.74 -9.62
C GLY A 132 -10.06 24.01 -10.75
N LEU A 133 -10.71 22.97 -11.29
CA LEU A 133 -11.80 23.12 -12.27
C LEU A 133 -13.10 23.67 -11.65
N ILE A 134 -13.31 23.43 -10.36
CA ILE A 134 -14.50 23.84 -9.61
C ILE A 134 -14.32 25.23 -8.98
N GLN A 135 -13.12 25.50 -8.46
CA GLN A 135 -12.69 26.77 -7.90
C GLN A 135 -11.73 27.49 -8.86
N THR A 136 -12.27 27.98 -9.97
CA THR A 136 -11.58 28.94 -10.85
C THR A 136 -11.66 30.36 -10.27
N GLU A 137 -10.74 31.26 -10.62
CA GLU A 137 -10.76 32.68 -10.17
C GLU A 137 -12.11 33.39 -10.43
N LEU A 138 -12.80 33.02 -11.52
CA LEU A 138 -14.14 33.53 -11.89
C LEU A 138 -15.29 33.02 -11.01
N ARG A 139 -15.09 31.95 -10.22
CA ARG A 139 -16.13 31.26 -9.44
C ARG A 139 -15.76 31.20 -7.94
N THR A 140 -15.42 32.35 -7.40
CA THR A 140 -14.90 32.59 -6.04
C THR A 140 -15.98 32.65 -4.95
N ARG A 141 -17.02 31.80 -4.99
CA ARG A 141 -18.13 31.90 -4.01
C ARG A 141 -18.74 30.60 -3.50
N LEU A 142 -18.07 29.46 -3.67
CA LEU A 142 -18.47 28.24 -2.98
C LEU A 142 -17.77 28.18 -1.63
N GLY A 143 -18.55 28.26 -0.55
CA GLY A 143 -18.05 27.93 0.79
C GLY A 143 -17.51 26.50 0.83
N ILE A 144 -16.57 26.24 1.73
CA ILE A 144 -15.80 24.99 1.82
C ILE A 144 -16.73 23.75 1.77
N ASP A 145 -17.81 23.75 2.54
CA ASP A 145 -18.77 22.63 2.57
C ASP A 145 -19.41 22.32 1.20
N LYS A 146 -19.77 23.36 0.44
CA LYS A 146 -20.39 23.19 -0.88
C LYS A 146 -19.35 22.72 -1.90
N ALA A 147 -18.13 23.24 -1.83
CA ALA A 147 -17.04 22.81 -2.69
C ALA A 147 -16.67 21.33 -2.42
N SER A 148 -16.55 20.93 -1.16
CA SER A 148 -16.28 19.54 -0.76
C SER A 148 -17.36 18.57 -1.24
N LYS A 149 -18.64 18.91 -1.07
CA LYS A 149 -19.76 18.09 -1.58
C LYS A 149 -19.72 17.98 -3.11
N LEU A 150 -19.46 19.08 -3.81
CA LEU A 150 -19.41 19.09 -5.27
C LEU A 150 -18.26 18.24 -5.81
N VAL A 151 -17.10 18.29 -5.16
CA VAL A 151 -15.95 17.44 -5.52
C VAL A 151 -16.25 15.97 -5.25
N ALA A 152 -16.93 15.65 -4.14
CA ALA A 152 -17.39 14.29 -3.88
C ALA A 152 -18.33 13.82 -4.99
N CYS A 153 -19.38 14.59 -5.33
CA CYS A 153 -20.28 14.25 -6.44
C CYS A 153 -19.54 14.09 -7.77
N TYR A 154 -18.60 14.98 -8.08
CA TYR A 154 -17.82 14.93 -9.30
C TYR A 154 -16.93 13.69 -9.37
N ARG A 155 -16.32 13.29 -8.23
CA ARG A 155 -15.54 12.07 -8.12
C ARG A 155 -16.40 10.83 -8.32
N GLU A 156 -17.58 10.76 -7.71
CA GLU A 156 -18.51 9.64 -7.90
C GLU A 156 -18.97 9.52 -9.35
N LEU A 157 -19.32 10.65 -10.00
CA LEU A 157 -19.72 10.70 -11.40
C LEU A 157 -18.61 10.25 -12.35
N ARG A 158 -17.34 10.63 -12.08
CA ARG A 158 -16.19 10.18 -12.87
C ARG A 158 -15.76 8.75 -12.56
N GLY A 159 -15.81 8.34 -11.30
CA GLY A 159 -15.51 6.97 -10.87
C GLY A 159 -16.44 5.94 -11.53
N CYS A 160 -17.71 6.31 -11.78
CA CYS A 160 -18.64 5.48 -12.55
C CYS A 160 -18.35 5.43 -14.06
N GLN A 161 -17.62 6.39 -14.63
CA GLN A 161 -17.26 6.39 -16.05
C GLN A 161 -15.98 5.60 -16.34
N GLU A 162 -15.04 5.54 -15.40
CA GLU A 162 -13.79 4.76 -15.52
C GLU A 162 -13.96 3.26 -15.20
N LEU A 163 -15.14 2.84 -14.73
CA LEU A 163 -15.50 1.45 -14.41
C LEU A 163 -16.59 0.88 -15.35
N LYS A 164 -16.54 1.24 -16.64
CA LYS A 164 -17.20 0.44 -17.67
C LYS A 164 -16.18 -0.55 -18.22
N TRP A 165 -16.31 -1.79 -17.76
CA TRP A 165 -15.69 -2.99 -18.32
C TRP A 165 -16.02 -3.12 -19.81
#